data_AF-A0A0F9IDC7-F1
#
_entry.id   AF-A0A0F9IDC7-F1
#
_cell.length_a   1.000
_cell.length_b   1.000
_cell.length_c   1.000
_cell.angle_alpha   90.00
_cell.angle_beta   90.00
_cell.angle_gamma   90.00
#
_symmetry.space_group_name_H-M   'P 1'
#
loop_
_entity.id
_entity.type
_entity.pdbx_description
1 polymer ?
#
loop_
_entity_poly.entity_id
_entity_poly.type
_entity_poly.pdbx_seq_one_letter_code
_entity_poly.pdbx_strand_id
1 'polypeptide(L)'
;MDETEKNQDVETSGEETGTSETYTEEQITEIRRKAESDALSKAGRATAAAEKATKIANKAVADLKKAEERAYQRDRELYQEDPKTLSGLEAERRERDLHAELEEVEQKLSDMTELHDIAEEKVGKSTKERNAREIATRLNVDPNLLGRLSALTDGSTEAIEAEARLLPKLSQVPQIVSDSGRGGGVGSAKKPTLEELKASDPFETQKKVDTGVWVL
;
A
#
# COMPACT_ATOMS: atom_id res chain seq x y z
N MET A 1 -49.52 48.79 23.22
CA MET A 1 -49.04 50.13 22.87
C MET A 1 -47.95 50.47 23.87
N ASP A 2 -46.70 50.34 23.47
CA ASP A 2 -45.81 51.50 23.45
C ASP A 2 -44.67 51.18 22.47
N GLU A 3 -44.64 51.98 21.42
CA GLU A 3 -43.76 51.89 20.28
C GLU A 3 -42.52 52.73 20.58
N THR A 4 -41.33 52.23 20.30
CA THR A 4 -40.23 53.11 19.91
C THR A 4 -39.49 52.48 18.74
N GLU A 5 -39.93 52.93 17.57
CA GLU A 5 -39.20 52.90 16.31
C GLU A 5 -37.77 53.44 16.51
N LYS A 6 -36.79 52.75 15.94
CA LYS A 6 -35.58 53.41 15.48
C LYS A 6 -35.25 52.92 14.07
N ASN A 7 -35.53 53.82 13.13
CA ASN A 7 -35.29 53.66 11.72
C ASN A 7 -33.81 53.47 11.39
N GLN A 8 -33.61 52.62 10.39
CA GLN A 8 -32.58 52.59 9.34
C GLN A 8 -31.38 53.54 9.48
N ASP A 9 -30.19 52.93 9.48
CA ASP A 9 -29.18 53.28 8.48
C ASP A 9 -28.63 51.98 7.88
N VAL A 10 -29.03 51.71 6.65
CA VAL A 10 -28.45 50.66 5.81
C VAL A 10 -27.28 51.32 5.08
N GLU A 11 -26.11 51.35 5.71
CA GLU A 11 -24.86 51.51 4.98
C GLU A 11 -24.41 50.12 4.50
N THR A 12 -24.92 49.72 3.33
CA THR A 12 -24.25 48.76 2.46
C THR A 12 -22.96 49.39 1.93
N SER A 13 -21.81 49.06 2.49
CA SER A 13 -20.52 49.34 1.87
C SER A 13 -19.40 48.65 2.63
N GLY A 14 -18.85 47.60 2.02
CA GLY A 14 -17.73 46.84 2.55
C GLY A 14 -17.63 45.49 1.86
N GLU A 15 -17.51 45.50 0.53
CA GLU A 15 -16.84 44.39 -0.16
C GLU A 15 -15.44 44.29 0.48
N GLU A 16 -15.27 43.38 1.43
CA GLU A 16 -13.96 42.84 1.75
C GLU A 16 -13.54 42.01 0.53
N THR A 17 -12.96 42.70 -0.43
CA THR A 17 -12.16 42.12 -1.50
C THR A 17 -10.98 41.43 -0.82
N GLY A 18 -11.21 40.19 -0.36
CA GLY A 18 -10.16 39.31 0.12
C GLY A 18 -9.17 39.14 -1.01
N THR A 19 -8.06 39.87 -0.97
CA THR A 19 -6.89 39.59 -1.77
C THR A 19 -6.50 38.15 -1.49
N SER A 20 -6.73 37.25 -2.44
CA SER A 20 -6.21 35.89 -2.33
C SER A 20 -4.68 36.04 -2.27
N GLU A 21 -4.11 35.82 -1.10
CA GLU A 21 -2.65 35.68 -0.96
C GLU A 21 -2.23 34.52 -1.83
N THR A 22 -1.72 34.81 -3.03
CA THR A 22 -1.06 33.81 -3.87
C THR A 22 0.27 33.49 -3.21
N TYR A 23 0.29 32.43 -2.40
CA TYR A 23 1.51 31.91 -1.80
C TYR A 23 2.53 31.56 -2.89
N THR A 24 3.79 31.95 -2.68
CA THR A 24 4.88 31.51 -3.56
C THR A 24 5.10 30.00 -3.42
N GLU A 25 5.67 29.34 -4.42
CA GLU A 25 5.97 27.89 -4.36
C GLU A 25 6.83 27.52 -3.14
N GLU A 26 7.75 28.42 -2.76
CA GLU A 26 8.56 28.31 -1.54
C GLU A 26 7.71 28.35 -0.26
N GLN A 27 6.68 29.21 -0.20
CA GLN A 27 5.75 29.26 0.92
C GLN A 27 4.86 28.01 0.97
N ILE A 28 4.38 27.51 -0.17
CA ILE A 28 3.58 26.28 -0.24
C ILE A 28 4.40 25.07 0.22
N THR A 29 5.65 24.95 -0.22
CA THR A 29 6.53 23.85 0.20
C THR A 29 6.87 23.92 1.68
N GLU A 30 7.10 25.11 2.24
CA GLU A 30 7.34 25.25 3.68
C GLU A 30 6.09 24.96 4.52
N ILE A 31 4.90 25.38 4.08
CA ILE A 31 3.63 25.03 4.71
C ILE A 31 3.43 23.51 4.69
N ARG A 32 3.67 22.85 3.55
CA ARG A 32 3.60 21.38 3.44
C ARG A 32 4.57 20.71 4.41
N ARG A 33 5.83 21.14 4.45
CA ARG A 33 6.83 20.57 5.37
C ARG A 33 6.43 20.74 6.83
N LYS A 34 5.90 21.91 7.22
CA LYS A 34 5.40 22.15 8.59
C LYS A 34 4.19 21.28 8.89
N ALA A 35 3.23 21.18 7.98
CA ALA A 35 2.06 20.32 8.13
C ALA A 35 2.44 18.84 8.27
N GLU A 36 3.39 18.36 7.47
CA GLU A 36 3.94 16.99 7.56
C GLU A 36 4.65 16.76 8.89
N SER A 37 5.52 17.68 9.32
CA SER A 37 6.21 17.60 10.60
C SER A 37 5.23 17.61 11.79
N ASP A 38 4.22 18.46 11.75
CA ASP A 38 3.19 18.54 12.78
C ASP A 38 2.30 17.29 12.80
N ALA A 39 1.95 16.75 11.63
CA ALA A 39 1.22 15.49 11.50
C ALA A 39 2.04 14.32 12.09
N LEU A 40 3.33 14.22 11.76
CA LEU A 40 4.22 13.22 12.33
C LEU A 40 4.37 13.36 13.85
N SER A 41 4.51 14.59 14.35
CA SER A 41 4.59 14.85 15.80
C SER A 41 3.30 14.48 16.52
N LYS A 42 2.13 14.80 15.93
CA LYS A 42 0.81 14.39 16.46
C LYS A 42 0.66 12.87 16.44
N ALA A 43 1.07 12.20 15.37
CA ALA A 43 1.07 10.74 15.28
C ALA A 43 1.98 10.11 16.35
N GLY A 44 3.17 10.68 16.60
CA GLY A 44 4.07 10.25 17.66
C GLY A 44 3.47 10.40 19.06
N ARG A 45 2.77 11.50 19.33
CA ARG A 45 2.05 11.68 20.61
C ARG A 45 0.87 10.71 20.75
N ALA A 46 0.12 10.49 19.68
CA ALA A 46 -1.02 9.58 19.67
C ALA A 46 -0.59 8.13 19.91
N THR A 47 0.49 7.67 19.25
CA THR A 47 1.07 6.34 19.46
C THR A 47 1.57 6.17 20.89
N ALA A 48 2.31 7.13 21.44
CA ALA A 48 2.76 7.08 22.84
C ALA A 48 1.59 7.07 23.84
N ALA A 49 0.49 7.78 23.54
CA ALA A 49 -0.71 7.73 24.36
C ALA A 49 -1.42 6.37 24.27
N ALA A 50 -1.52 5.80 23.07
CA ALA A 50 -2.09 4.47 22.84
C ALA A 50 -1.28 3.37 23.53
N GLU A 51 0.05 3.44 23.50
CA GLU A 51 0.94 2.52 24.23
C GLU A 51 0.74 2.59 25.75
N LYS A 52 0.54 3.79 26.29
CA LYS A 52 0.23 3.95 27.73
C LYS A 52 -1.13 3.35 28.07
N ALA A 53 -2.14 3.61 27.24
CA ALA A 53 -3.48 3.09 27.43
C ALA A 53 -3.49 1.55 27.39
N THR A 54 -2.82 0.94 26.41
CA THR A 54 -2.69 -0.52 26.30
C THR A 54 -1.93 -1.12 27.49
N LYS A 55 -0.85 -0.49 27.97
CA LYS A 55 -0.17 -0.95 29.20
C LYS A 55 -1.08 -0.92 30.42
N ILE A 56 -1.89 0.13 30.59
CA ILE A 56 -2.84 0.25 31.70
C ILE A 56 -3.92 -0.83 31.59
N ALA A 57 -4.50 -1.00 30.39
CA ALA A 57 -5.51 -2.03 30.13
C ALA A 57 -4.97 -3.44 30.43
N ASN A 58 -3.77 -3.77 29.92
CA ASN A 58 -3.13 -5.06 30.17
C ASN A 58 -2.87 -5.30 31.65
N LYS A 59 -2.47 -4.27 32.40
CA LYS A 59 -2.29 -4.36 33.84
C LYS A 59 -3.62 -4.62 34.55
N ALA A 60 -4.68 -3.90 34.19
CA ALA A 60 -6.01 -4.10 34.75
C ALA A 60 -6.54 -5.51 34.49
N VAL A 61 -6.38 -6.03 33.28
CA VAL A 61 -6.74 -7.42 32.92
C VAL A 61 -5.94 -8.42 33.76
N ALA A 62 -4.63 -8.22 33.93
CA ALA A 62 -3.80 -9.10 34.75
C ALA A 62 -4.19 -9.08 36.23
N ASP A 63 -4.56 -7.91 36.76
CA ASP A 63 -5.01 -7.77 38.14
C ASP A 63 -6.39 -8.41 38.36
N LEU A 64 -7.30 -8.31 37.38
CA LEU A 64 -8.60 -9.02 37.37
C LEU A 64 -8.41 -10.54 37.38
N LYS A 65 -7.58 -11.08 36.47
CA LYS A 65 -7.28 -12.53 36.43
C LYS A 65 -6.74 -13.04 37.77
N LYS A 66 -5.87 -12.26 38.43
CA LYS A 66 -5.37 -12.60 39.77
C LYS A 66 -6.46 -12.56 40.84
N ALA A 67 -7.39 -11.61 40.75
CA ALA A 67 -8.50 -11.51 41.69
C ALA A 67 -9.47 -12.68 41.54
N GLU A 68 -9.78 -13.07 40.31
CA GLU A 68 -10.61 -14.25 39.98
C GLU A 68 -9.98 -15.54 40.49
N GLU A 69 -8.67 -15.75 40.27
CA GLU A 69 -7.97 -16.93 40.77
C GLU A 69 -8.01 -17.02 42.30
N ARG A 70 -7.82 -15.89 43.00
CA ARG A 70 -7.93 -15.84 44.47
C ARG A 70 -9.35 -16.06 44.97
N ALA A 71 -10.37 -15.65 44.22
CA ALA A 71 -11.76 -15.92 44.55
C ALA A 71 -12.04 -17.43 44.41
N TYR A 72 -11.63 -18.01 43.29
CA TYR A 72 -11.75 -19.44 43.03
C TYR A 72 -11.05 -20.30 44.11
N GLN A 73 -9.83 -19.93 44.51
CA GLN A 73 -9.12 -20.66 45.57
C GLN A 73 -9.86 -20.60 46.91
N ARG A 74 -10.40 -19.43 47.29
CA ARG A 74 -11.22 -19.30 48.49
C ARG A 74 -12.49 -20.14 48.42
N ASP A 75 -13.19 -20.12 47.29
CA ASP A 75 -14.42 -20.90 47.11
C ASP A 75 -14.12 -22.40 47.18
N ARG A 76 -13.00 -22.84 46.58
CA ARG A 76 -12.54 -24.22 46.64
C ARG A 76 -12.22 -24.70 48.06
N GLU A 77 -11.59 -23.85 48.88
CA GLU A 77 -11.34 -24.12 50.30
C GLU A 77 -12.64 -24.15 51.11
N LEU A 78 -13.57 -23.23 50.83
CA LEU A 78 -14.85 -23.12 51.53
C LEU A 78 -15.75 -24.35 51.28
N TYR A 79 -15.79 -24.83 50.04
CA TYR A 79 -16.64 -25.94 49.64
C TYR A 79 -15.92 -27.30 49.62
N GLN A 80 -14.76 -27.41 50.28
CA GLN A 80 -13.95 -28.62 50.26
C GLN A 80 -14.71 -29.90 50.70
N GLU A 81 -15.65 -29.74 51.63
CA GLU A 81 -16.46 -30.85 52.17
C GLU A 81 -17.74 -31.12 51.37
N ASP A 82 -18.09 -30.27 50.39
CA ASP A 82 -19.25 -30.45 49.52
C ASP A 82 -18.81 -30.76 48.07
N PRO A 83 -18.71 -32.06 47.71
CA PRO A 83 -18.21 -32.46 46.40
C PRO A 83 -19.15 -32.03 45.25
N LYS A 84 -20.44 -31.80 45.52
CA LYS A 84 -21.39 -31.42 44.48
C LYS A 84 -21.19 -29.97 44.05
N THR A 85 -20.98 -29.06 45.00
CA THR A 85 -20.70 -27.65 44.71
C THR A 85 -19.30 -27.46 44.13
N LEU A 86 -18.29 -28.20 44.61
CA LEU A 86 -16.96 -28.22 44.00
C LEU A 86 -16.98 -28.65 42.53
N SER A 87 -17.70 -29.73 42.21
CA SER A 87 -17.81 -30.18 40.82
C SER A 87 -18.49 -29.14 39.92
N GLY A 88 -19.46 -28.38 40.44
CA GLY A 88 -20.08 -27.27 39.73
C GLY A 88 -19.10 -26.13 39.46
N LEU A 89 -18.34 -25.71 40.49
CA LEU A 89 -17.33 -24.67 40.40
C LEU A 89 -16.22 -25.01 39.39
N GLU A 90 -15.77 -26.27 39.36
CA GLU A 90 -14.79 -26.77 38.39
C GLU A 90 -15.36 -26.80 36.97
N ALA A 91 -16.63 -27.16 36.80
CA ALA A 91 -17.30 -27.16 35.50
C ALA A 91 -17.44 -25.73 34.93
N GLU A 92 -17.88 -24.77 35.74
CA GLU A 92 -17.97 -23.37 35.34
C GLU A 92 -16.60 -22.77 34.97
N ARG A 93 -15.53 -23.18 35.66
CA ARG A 93 -14.18 -22.77 35.32
C ARG A 93 -13.74 -23.35 33.98
N ARG A 94 -13.97 -24.64 33.75
CA ARG A 94 -13.70 -25.27 32.44
C ARG A 94 -14.49 -24.65 31.32
N GLU A 95 -15.76 -24.31 31.54
CA GLU A 95 -16.59 -23.65 30.54
C GLU A 95 -16.02 -22.28 30.16
N ARG A 96 -15.58 -21.49 31.15
CA ARG A 96 -14.88 -20.22 30.89
C ARG A 96 -13.58 -20.40 30.12
N ASP A 97 -12.78 -21.40 30.49
CA ASP A 97 -11.51 -21.69 29.80
C ASP A 97 -11.77 -22.10 28.32
N LEU A 98 -12.78 -22.95 28.08
CA LEU A 98 -13.19 -23.35 26.73
C LEU A 98 -13.73 -22.16 25.91
N HIS A 99 -14.50 -21.27 26.52
CA HIS A 99 -14.96 -20.05 25.85
C HIS A 99 -13.80 -19.14 25.46
N ALA A 100 -12.81 -18.97 26.35
CA ALA A 100 -11.60 -18.19 26.04
C ALA A 100 -10.77 -18.82 24.92
N GLU A 101 -10.63 -20.14 24.88
CA GLU A 101 -9.98 -20.86 23.78
C GLU A 101 -10.74 -20.69 22.46
N LEU A 102 -12.08 -20.73 22.51
CA LEU A 102 -12.93 -20.52 21.33
C LEU A 102 -12.76 -19.11 20.78
N GLU A 103 -12.80 -18.08 21.63
CA GLU A 103 -12.55 -16.69 21.23
C GLU A 103 -11.16 -16.52 20.60
N GLU A 104 -10.13 -17.17 21.15
CA GLU A 104 -8.78 -17.13 20.59
C GLU A 104 -8.73 -17.77 19.19
N VAL A 105 -9.43 -18.89 18.99
CA VAL A 105 -9.51 -19.57 17.69
C VAL A 105 -10.29 -18.73 16.68
N GLU A 106 -11.42 -18.14 17.08
CA GLU A 106 -12.21 -17.25 16.22
C GLU A 106 -11.39 -16.03 15.76
N GLN A 107 -10.64 -15.41 16.68
CA GLN A 107 -9.77 -14.30 16.34
C GLN A 107 -8.68 -14.72 15.35
N LYS A 108 -8.00 -15.85 15.59
CA LYS A 108 -7.00 -16.39 14.65
C LYS A 108 -7.60 -16.68 13.28
N LEU A 109 -8.82 -17.20 13.23
CA LEU A 109 -9.51 -17.48 11.96
C LEU A 109 -9.83 -16.18 11.21
N SER A 110 -10.29 -15.15 11.93
CA SER A 110 -10.50 -13.82 11.35
C SER A 110 -9.22 -13.25 10.78
N ASP A 111 -8.13 -13.22 11.56
CA ASP A 111 -6.83 -12.72 11.13
C ASP A 111 -6.30 -13.46 9.89
N MET A 112 -6.44 -14.79 9.87
CA MET A 112 -6.05 -15.62 8.72
C MET A 112 -6.91 -15.35 7.48
N THR A 113 -8.20 -15.10 7.66
CA THR A 113 -9.11 -14.77 6.56
C THR A 113 -8.75 -13.41 5.96
N GLU A 114 -8.48 -12.39 6.79
CA GLU A 114 -8.02 -11.08 6.31
C GLU A 114 -6.68 -11.19 5.55
N LEU A 115 -5.73 -11.96 6.09
CA LEU A 115 -4.46 -12.21 5.41
C LEU A 115 -4.64 -12.93 4.08
N HIS A 116 -5.57 -13.88 4.03
CA HIS A 116 -5.92 -14.60 2.80
C HIS A 116 -6.52 -13.65 1.76
N ASP A 117 -7.50 -12.83 2.14
CA ASP A 117 -8.14 -11.85 1.24
C ASP A 117 -7.12 -10.85 0.69
N ILE A 118 -6.21 -10.36 1.54
CA ILE A 118 -5.10 -9.49 1.11
C ILE A 118 -4.17 -10.22 0.13
N ALA A 119 -3.89 -11.50 0.36
CA ALA A 119 -3.05 -12.30 -0.52
C ALA A 119 -3.74 -12.54 -1.87
N GLU A 120 -5.02 -12.90 -1.88
CA GLU A 120 -5.82 -13.05 -3.09
C GLU A 120 -5.91 -11.75 -3.88
N GLU A 121 -6.13 -10.61 -3.22
CA GLU A 121 -6.16 -9.31 -3.88
C GLU A 121 -4.81 -8.99 -4.54
N LYS A 122 -3.69 -9.27 -3.87
CA LYS A 122 -2.34 -9.09 -4.42
C LYS A 122 -2.08 -10.00 -5.63
N VAL A 123 -2.47 -11.27 -5.55
CA VAL A 123 -2.33 -12.22 -6.66
C VAL A 123 -3.21 -11.79 -7.83
N GLY A 124 -4.44 -11.36 -7.58
CA GLY A 124 -5.35 -10.82 -8.58
C GLY A 124 -4.76 -9.60 -9.29
N LYS A 125 -4.26 -8.62 -8.55
CA LYS A 125 -3.58 -7.44 -9.10
C LYS A 125 -2.37 -7.81 -9.96
N SER A 126 -1.51 -8.69 -9.44
CA SER A 126 -0.32 -9.14 -10.17
C SER A 126 -0.66 -9.89 -11.46
N THR A 127 -1.70 -10.73 -11.44
CA THR A 127 -2.16 -11.48 -12.61
C THR A 127 -2.74 -10.54 -13.67
N LYS A 128 -3.56 -9.55 -13.26
CA LYS A 128 -4.09 -8.51 -14.16
C LYS A 128 -2.96 -7.71 -14.81
N GLU A 129 -1.98 -7.27 -14.02
CA GLU A 129 -0.83 -6.52 -14.53
C GLU A 129 0.01 -7.34 -15.52
N ARG A 130 0.21 -8.63 -15.23
CA ARG A 130 0.91 -9.54 -16.14
C ARG A 130 0.14 -9.70 -17.47
N ASN A 131 -1.16 -9.98 -17.40
CA ASN A 131 -2.01 -10.12 -18.58
C ASN A 131 -2.03 -8.83 -19.41
N ALA A 132 -2.14 -7.67 -18.76
CA ALA A 132 -2.09 -6.37 -19.43
C ALA A 132 -0.76 -6.13 -20.13
N ARG A 133 0.38 -6.50 -19.52
CA ARG A 133 1.70 -6.39 -20.18
C ARG A 133 1.82 -7.31 -21.40
N GLU A 134 1.39 -8.56 -21.27
CA GLU A 134 1.42 -9.54 -22.37
C GLU A 134 0.52 -9.07 -23.54
N ILE A 135 -0.66 -8.53 -23.24
CA ILE A 135 -1.58 -8.00 -24.27
C ILE A 135 -1.06 -6.69 -24.89
N ALA A 136 -0.54 -5.77 -24.06
CA ALA A 136 0.02 -4.50 -24.52
C ALA A 136 1.20 -4.71 -25.49
N THR A 137 2.10 -5.64 -25.17
CA THR A 137 3.23 -6.00 -26.04
C THR A 137 2.76 -6.63 -27.36
N ARG A 138 1.76 -7.52 -27.33
CA ARG A 138 1.20 -8.14 -28.53
C ARG A 138 0.43 -7.17 -29.44
N LEU A 139 -0.30 -6.22 -28.86
CA LEU A 139 -1.13 -5.25 -29.60
C LEU A 139 -0.43 -3.92 -29.87
N ASN A 140 0.81 -3.77 -29.39
CA ASN A 140 1.64 -2.58 -29.49
C ASN A 140 0.99 -1.32 -28.90
N VAL A 141 0.54 -1.44 -27.65
CA VAL A 141 -0.17 -0.41 -26.88
C VAL A 141 0.64 -0.07 -25.63
N ASP A 142 0.48 1.12 -25.05
CA ASP A 142 1.15 1.49 -23.80
C ASP A 142 0.76 0.55 -22.63
N PRO A 143 1.71 -0.22 -22.08
CA PRO A 143 1.43 -1.15 -20.98
C PRO A 143 1.00 -0.44 -19.69
N ASN A 144 1.40 0.81 -19.45
CA ASN A 144 1.03 1.54 -18.24
C ASN A 144 -0.43 1.98 -18.29
N LEU A 145 -0.87 2.47 -19.46
CA LEU A 145 -2.26 2.86 -19.67
C LEU A 145 -3.19 1.64 -19.64
N LEU A 146 -2.81 0.56 -20.32
CA LEU A 146 -3.60 -0.68 -20.30
C LEU A 146 -3.62 -1.34 -18.91
N GLY A 147 -2.51 -1.29 -18.17
CA GLY A 147 -2.47 -1.78 -16.79
C GLY A 147 -3.47 -1.07 -15.87
N ARG A 148 -3.60 0.27 -15.99
CA ARG A 148 -4.58 1.05 -15.22
C ARG A 148 -6.02 0.72 -15.57
N LEU A 149 -6.32 0.53 -16.86
CA LEU A 149 -7.66 0.18 -17.32
C LEU A 149 -8.02 -1.26 -16.93
N SER A 150 -7.07 -2.19 -17.08
CA SER A 150 -7.24 -3.59 -16.69
C SER A 150 -7.57 -3.76 -15.20
N ALA A 151 -7.16 -2.83 -14.34
CA ALA A 151 -7.51 -2.84 -12.92
C ALA A 151 -9.02 -2.66 -12.68
N LEU A 152 -9.73 -2.00 -13.60
CA LEU A 152 -11.18 -1.78 -13.57
C LEU A 152 -11.98 -2.93 -14.20
N THR A 153 -11.30 -3.86 -14.87
CA THR A 153 -11.91 -5.05 -15.48
C THR A 153 -11.96 -6.24 -14.52
N ASP A 154 -12.69 -7.27 -14.91
CA ASP A 154 -12.68 -8.58 -14.23
C ASP A 154 -11.31 -9.29 -14.30
N GLY A 155 -10.39 -8.81 -15.13
CA GLY A 155 -9.05 -9.36 -15.30
C GLY A 155 -8.95 -10.48 -16.33
N SER A 156 -10.05 -10.82 -17.00
CA SER A 156 -10.06 -11.78 -18.10
C SER A 156 -9.21 -11.25 -19.26
N THR A 157 -8.53 -12.16 -19.96
CA THR A 157 -7.72 -11.80 -21.13
C THR A 157 -8.58 -11.18 -22.23
N GLU A 158 -9.83 -11.61 -22.36
CA GLU A 158 -10.80 -11.10 -23.33
C GLU A 158 -11.21 -9.65 -23.04
N ALA A 159 -11.50 -9.30 -21.77
CA ALA A 159 -11.82 -7.93 -21.39
C ALA A 159 -10.63 -6.99 -21.58
N ILE A 160 -9.43 -7.42 -21.15
CA ILE A 160 -8.20 -6.64 -21.32
C ILE A 160 -7.86 -6.47 -22.80
N GLU A 161 -8.09 -7.47 -23.64
CA GLU A 161 -7.95 -7.36 -25.10
C GLU A 161 -8.94 -6.36 -25.70
N ALA A 162 -10.20 -6.37 -25.26
CA ALA A 162 -11.22 -5.45 -25.74
C ALA A 162 -10.83 -3.99 -25.44
N GLU A 163 -10.33 -3.71 -24.24
CA GLU A 163 -9.81 -2.39 -23.88
C GLU A 163 -8.56 -2.03 -24.70
N ALA A 164 -7.62 -2.97 -24.85
CA ALA A 164 -6.40 -2.74 -25.62
C ALA A 164 -6.67 -2.39 -27.10
N ARG A 165 -7.74 -2.93 -27.69
CA ARG A 165 -8.14 -2.60 -29.08
C ARG A 165 -8.67 -1.17 -29.23
N LEU A 166 -9.19 -0.58 -28.17
CA LEU A 166 -9.70 0.80 -28.16
C LEU A 166 -8.58 1.83 -27.95
N LEU A 167 -7.42 1.40 -27.47
CA LEU A 167 -6.30 2.27 -27.20
C LEU A 167 -5.50 2.60 -28.48
N PRO A 168 -4.92 3.82 -28.55
CA PRO A 168 -4.05 4.18 -29.66
C PRO A 168 -2.81 3.30 -29.66
N LYS A 169 -2.50 2.73 -30.82
CA LYS A 169 -1.26 1.98 -31.01
C LYS A 169 -0.08 2.94 -30.85
N LEU A 170 0.95 2.49 -30.14
CA LEU A 170 2.24 3.16 -30.16
C LEU A 170 2.67 3.21 -31.64
N SER A 171 2.87 4.42 -32.15
CA SER A 171 3.25 4.67 -33.55
C SER A 171 4.27 3.62 -33.98
N GLN A 172 3.99 2.91 -35.08
CA GLN A 172 4.95 1.97 -35.64
C GLN A 172 6.29 2.68 -35.77
N VAL A 173 7.29 2.26 -34.99
CA VAL A 173 8.68 2.57 -35.34
C VAL A 173 8.83 1.99 -36.74
N PRO A 174 9.13 2.81 -37.77
CA PRO A 174 9.28 2.29 -39.12
C PRO A 174 10.33 1.18 -39.04
N GLN A 175 9.93 -0.04 -39.40
CA GLN A 175 10.89 -1.10 -39.66
C GLN A 175 11.83 -0.54 -40.72
N ILE A 176 13.09 -0.31 -40.36
CA ILE A 176 14.14 -0.06 -41.34
C ILE A 176 14.24 -1.36 -42.13
N VAL A 177 13.55 -1.43 -43.26
CA VAL A 177 13.83 -2.43 -44.29
C VAL A 177 15.19 -2.01 -44.83
N SER A 178 16.24 -2.65 -44.31
CA SER A 178 17.59 -2.54 -44.86
C SER A 178 17.57 -3.22 -46.22
N ASP A 179 17.25 -2.44 -47.24
CA ASP A 179 17.43 -2.80 -48.65
C ASP A 179 18.95 -2.89 -48.90
N SER A 180 19.50 -4.08 -48.72
CA SER A 180 20.91 -4.40 -48.98
C SER A 180 21.14 -4.47 -50.49
N GLY A 181 21.10 -3.31 -51.12
CA GLY A 181 21.13 -3.19 -52.58
C GLY A 181 21.81 -1.96 -53.15
N ARG A 182 22.63 -1.19 -52.41
CA ARG A 182 23.55 -0.22 -53.04
C ARG A 182 24.63 0.29 -52.12
N GLY A 183 25.87 0.11 -52.54
CA GLY A 183 27.07 0.43 -51.77
C GLY A 183 27.25 1.92 -51.44
N GLY A 184 27.82 2.14 -50.26
CA GLY A 184 28.45 3.37 -49.81
C GLY A 184 29.35 3.00 -48.63
N GLY A 185 30.67 3.09 -48.81
CA GLY A 185 31.65 2.61 -47.84
C GLY A 185 31.58 3.36 -46.50
N VAL A 186 31.48 2.62 -45.41
CA VAL A 186 31.74 3.08 -44.04
C VAL A 186 32.44 1.92 -43.32
N GLY A 187 33.56 2.22 -42.66
CA GLY A 187 34.53 1.25 -42.14
C GLY A 187 33.91 0.17 -41.24
N SER A 188 34.24 -1.08 -41.53
CA SER A 188 33.74 -2.26 -40.83
C SER A 188 34.42 -2.39 -39.46
N ALA A 189 33.75 -1.94 -38.41
CA ALA A 189 34.11 -2.26 -37.03
C ALA A 189 33.78 -3.74 -36.73
N LYS A 190 34.71 -4.46 -36.12
CA LYS A 190 34.61 -5.92 -35.87
C LYS A 190 33.81 -6.15 -34.58
N LYS A 191 32.78 -7.00 -34.59
CA LYS A 191 32.16 -7.48 -33.34
C LYS A 191 33.12 -8.48 -32.68
N PRO A 192 33.52 -8.28 -31.42
CA PRO A 192 34.41 -9.20 -30.73
C PRO A 192 33.71 -10.52 -30.45
N THR A 193 34.45 -11.62 -30.59
CA THR A 193 34.00 -12.95 -30.21
C THR A 193 34.02 -13.11 -28.68
N LEU A 194 33.22 -14.05 -28.15
CA LEU A 194 33.07 -14.26 -26.71
C LEU A 194 34.40 -14.64 -26.01
N GLU A 195 35.35 -15.20 -26.75
CA GLU A 195 36.70 -15.51 -26.25
C GLU A 195 37.59 -14.27 -26.19
N GLU A 196 37.49 -13.36 -27.16
CA GLU A 196 38.21 -12.08 -27.17
C GLU A 196 37.75 -11.15 -26.03
N LEU A 197 36.47 -11.21 -25.64
CA LEU A 197 35.94 -10.46 -24.48
C LEU A 197 36.39 -11.02 -23.13
N LYS A 198 36.65 -12.33 -23.04
CA LYS A 198 37.13 -12.97 -21.80
C LYS A 198 38.63 -12.83 -21.60
N ALA A 199 39.39 -12.69 -22.70
CA ALA A 199 40.84 -12.51 -22.67
C ALA A 199 41.28 -11.04 -22.59
N SER A 200 40.38 -10.08 -22.84
CA SER A 200 40.68 -8.64 -22.83
C SER A 200 40.38 -8.01 -21.48
N ASP A 201 41.31 -7.18 -21.00
CA ASP A 201 41.14 -6.38 -19.78
C ASP A 201 40.01 -5.35 -19.98
N PRO A 202 39.11 -5.11 -19.02
CA PRO A 202 37.88 -4.30 -19.22
C PRO A 202 38.15 -2.90 -19.76
N PHE A 203 39.28 -2.29 -19.37
CA PHE A 203 39.69 -0.98 -19.83
C PHE A 203 40.13 -0.96 -21.30
N GLU A 204 40.76 -2.02 -21.81
CA GLU A 204 41.09 -2.13 -23.23
C GLU A 204 39.84 -2.34 -24.08
N THR A 205 38.88 -3.12 -23.56
CA THR A 205 37.61 -3.39 -24.20
C THR A 205 36.82 -2.10 -24.40
N GLN A 206 36.74 -1.28 -23.35
CA GLN A 206 36.08 0.03 -23.41
C GLN A 206 36.77 0.98 -24.37
N LYS A 207 38.12 1.05 -24.34
CA LYS A 207 38.89 1.87 -25.28
C LYS A 207 38.69 1.46 -26.74
N LYS A 208 38.56 0.17 -27.04
CA LYS A 208 38.31 -0.36 -28.40
C LYS A 208 36.88 -0.09 -28.87
N VAL A 209 35.92 -0.03 -27.96
CA VAL A 209 34.54 0.38 -28.24
C VAL A 209 34.46 1.89 -28.49
N ASP A 210 35.09 2.69 -27.64
CA ASP A 210 35.10 4.16 -27.74
C ASP A 210 35.83 4.67 -28.99
N THR A 211 36.87 3.95 -29.43
CA THR A 211 37.60 4.25 -30.67
C THR A 211 36.92 3.70 -31.93
N GLY A 212 35.78 3.03 -31.80
CA GLY A 212 35.01 2.49 -32.92
C GLY A 212 35.65 1.29 -33.60
N VAL A 213 36.66 0.67 -32.97
CA VAL A 213 37.29 -0.56 -33.47
C VAL A 213 36.34 -1.75 -33.27
N TRP A 214 35.64 -1.78 -32.12
CA TRP A 214 34.65 -2.79 -31.77
C TRP A 214 33.26 -2.18 -31.64
N VAL A 215 32.26 -2.94 -32.06
CA VAL A 215 30.84 -2.65 -31.82
C VAL A 215 30.30 -3.75 -30.93
N LEU A 216 29.91 -3.40 -29.70
CA LEU A 216 29.20 -4.29 -28.77
C LEU A 216 27.72 -4.39 -29.17
#